data_AF-A0AAU7UUH2-F1
#
_entry.id   AF-A0AAU7UUH2-F1
#
_cell.length_a   1.000
_cell.length_b   1.000
_cell.length_c   1.000
_cell.angle_alpha   90.00
_cell.angle_beta   90.00
_cell.angle_gamma   90.00
#
_symmetry.space_group_name_H-M   'P 1'
#
loop_
_entity.id
_entity.type
_entity.pdbx_description
1 polymer ?
#
loop_
_entity_poly.entity_id
_entity_poly.type
_entity_poly.pdbx_seq_one_letter_code
_entity_poly.pdbx_strand_id
1 'polypeptide(L)'
;MPEPRQLRRPRRTTSGPGFVQIPKTFEKQCLADELTLEEIGLLTLANTHPETKHVGVLYRPNEWNDVFGGTSHVGRLLDNLQAKGKLALDGYWVLIRGWMPTRGFRQPKYFSSGLYSLVHQVDSPLLRMVIGSELLGLRLCDQTPADLEKNRMYQYASEYWEEITGCPLIPASSMTGDLLRPPEEMLDHLAVMPGAETAFKGLTSRSWSVIDEPLRAPLQRSLLSRFGDNRFGHLNSTRLG
;
A
#
# COMPACT_ATOMS: atom_id res chain seq x y z
N MET A 1 -57.94 8.68 18.28
CA MET A 1 -57.30 7.37 18.19
C MET A 1 -55.95 7.57 17.50
N PRO A 2 -54.81 7.54 18.20
CA PRO A 2 -53.50 7.65 17.56
C PRO A 2 -53.17 6.34 16.82
N GLU A 3 -52.62 6.44 15.60
CA GLU A 3 -52.26 5.29 14.76
C GLU A 3 -51.20 4.39 15.43
N PRO A 4 -51.25 3.06 15.19
CA PRO A 4 -50.23 2.15 15.70
C PRO A 4 -48.88 2.41 15.02
N ARG A 5 -47.85 2.71 15.81
CA ARG A 5 -46.46 2.82 15.34
C ARG A 5 -46.06 1.53 14.62
N GLN A 6 -45.65 1.65 13.35
CA GLN A 6 -45.03 0.55 12.63
C GLN A 6 -43.76 0.10 13.37
N LEU A 7 -43.75 -1.15 13.83
CA LEU A 7 -42.57 -1.81 14.38
C LEU A 7 -41.50 -1.86 13.28
N ARG A 8 -40.46 -1.04 13.41
CA ARG A 8 -39.26 -1.14 12.56
C ARG A 8 -38.69 -2.54 12.72
N ARG A 9 -38.61 -3.30 11.62
CA ARG A 9 -37.96 -4.61 11.59
C ARG A 9 -36.54 -4.45 12.16
N PRO A 10 -36.09 -5.35 13.05
CA PRO A 10 -34.73 -5.31 13.56
C PRO A 10 -33.75 -5.39 12.40
N ARG A 11 -32.84 -4.42 12.34
CA ARG A 11 -31.72 -4.41 11.40
C ARG A 11 -30.93 -5.68 11.68
N ARG A 12 -30.81 -6.57 10.69
CA ARG A 12 -29.96 -7.78 10.77
C ARG A 12 -28.57 -7.36 11.26
N THR A 13 -28.28 -7.58 12.53
CA THR A 13 -26.93 -7.61 13.06
C THR A 13 -26.36 -8.95 12.60
N THR A 14 -25.46 -8.91 11.61
CA THR A 14 -24.70 -10.06 11.13
C THR A 14 -23.77 -10.54 12.24
N SER A 15 -24.27 -11.39 13.13
CA SER A 15 -23.52 -12.08 14.18
C SER A 15 -23.66 -13.60 14.01
N GLY A 16 -23.23 -14.07 12.84
CA GLY A 16 -22.98 -15.49 12.51
C GLY A 16 -21.73 -15.55 11.63
N PRO A 17 -21.14 -16.73 11.34
CA PRO A 17 -19.94 -16.83 10.51
C PRO A 17 -20.30 -16.32 9.11
N GLY A 18 -19.99 -15.05 8.87
CA GLY A 18 -20.36 -14.35 7.66
C GLY A 18 -19.51 -14.88 6.53
N PHE A 19 -20.12 -15.53 5.55
CA PHE A 19 -19.46 -15.81 4.29
C PHE A 19 -18.96 -14.49 3.70
N VAL A 20 -17.65 -14.40 3.50
CA VAL A 20 -17.03 -13.24 2.85
C VAL A 20 -17.48 -13.23 1.39
N GLN A 21 -18.21 -12.19 0.99
CA GLN A 21 -18.66 -12.08 -0.39
C GLN A 21 -17.51 -11.56 -1.26
N ILE A 22 -17.07 -12.36 -2.22
CA ILE A 22 -16.06 -11.99 -3.20
C ILE A 22 -16.78 -11.54 -4.49
N PRO A 23 -16.63 -10.28 -4.92
CA PRO A 23 -17.17 -9.86 -6.22
C PRO A 23 -16.54 -10.67 -7.35
N LYS A 24 -17.34 -11.19 -8.28
CA LYS A 24 -16.85 -12.01 -9.41
C LYS A 24 -15.78 -11.31 -10.26
N THR A 25 -15.83 -9.98 -10.37
CA THR A 25 -14.82 -9.19 -11.08
C THR A 25 -13.47 -9.22 -10.35
N PHE A 26 -13.50 -9.11 -9.03
CA PHE A 26 -12.31 -9.18 -8.18
C PHE A 26 -11.72 -10.59 -8.17
N GLU A 27 -12.57 -11.62 -8.08
CA GLU A 27 -12.15 -13.02 -8.19
C GLU A 27 -11.44 -13.28 -9.54
N LYS A 28 -12.04 -12.86 -10.66
CA LYS A 28 -11.41 -13.00 -11.99
C LYS A 28 -10.06 -12.31 -12.09
N GLN A 29 -9.93 -11.11 -11.51
CA GLN A 29 -8.66 -10.40 -11.48
C GLN A 29 -7.61 -11.16 -10.66
N CYS A 30 -8.00 -11.64 -9.48
CA CYS A 30 -7.09 -12.41 -8.63
C CYS A 30 -6.64 -13.74 -9.29
N LEU A 31 -7.54 -14.41 -10.01
CA LEU A 31 -7.19 -15.61 -10.76
C LEU A 31 -6.25 -15.31 -11.94
N ALA A 32 -6.42 -14.16 -12.60
CA ALA A 32 -5.47 -13.69 -13.63
C ALA A 32 -4.10 -13.33 -13.03
N ASP A 33 -4.07 -12.95 -11.75
CA ASP A 33 -2.87 -12.75 -10.95
C ASP A 33 -2.32 -14.06 -10.34
N GLU A 34 -2.81 -15.22 -10.81
CA GLU A 34 -2.40 -16.57 -10.36
C GLU A 34 -2.58 -16.80 -8.84
N LEU A 35 -3.54 -16.13 -8.21
CA LEU A 35 -3.86 -16.37 -6.80
C LEU A 35 -4.67 -17.65 -6.63
N THR A 36 -4.33 -18.43 -5.61
CA THR A 36 -5.13 -19.58 -5.16
C THR A 36 -6.39 -19.11 -4.45
N LEU A 37 -7.41 -19.96 -4.35
CA LEU A 37 -8.66 -19.61 -3.66
C LEU A 37 -8.43 -19.24 -2.18
N GLU A 38 -7.48 -19.89 -1.50
CA GLU A 38 -7.11 -19.57 -0.12
C GLU A 38 -6.48 -18.18 -0.01
N GLU A 39 -5.57 -17.84 -0.92
CA GLU A 39 -4.95 -16.51 -1.02
C GLU A 39 -6.00 -15.42 -1.31
N ILE A 40 -6.96 -15.70 -2.20
CA ILE A 40 -8.08 -14.79 -2.50
C ILE A 40 -8.94 -14.59 -1.25
N GLY A 41 -9.26 -15.68 -0.53
CA GLY A 41 -10.02 -15.62 0.71
C GLY A 41 -9.33 -14.75 1.77
N LEU A 42 -8.04 -14.98 2.01
CA LEU A 42 -7.25 -14.24 2.98
C LEU A 42 -7.12 -12.75 2.60
N LEU A 43 -6.83 -12.47 1.32
CA LEU A 43 -6.74 -11.09 0.83
C LEU A 43 -8.09 -10.36 0.92
N THR A 44 -9.21 -11.06 0.68
CA THR A 44 -10.55 -10.47 0.81
C THR A 44 -10.88 -10.17 2.27
N LEU A 45 -10.54 -11.07 3.19
CA LEU A 45 -10.66 -10.81 4.62
C LEU A 45 -9.87 -9.58 5.04
N ALA A 46 -8.59 -9.49 4.67
CA ALA A 46 -7.77 -8.31 4.94
C ALA A 46 -8.40 -7.03 4.38
N ASN A 47 -8.91 -7.07 3.15
CA ASN A 47 -9.51 -5.90 2.49
C ASN A 47 -10.85 -5.44 3.11
N THR A 48 -11.55 -6.33 3.81
CA THR A 48 -12.87 -6.08 4.40
C THR A 48 -12.83 -6.01 5.93
N HIS A 49 -11.69 -6.31 6.54
CA HIS A 49 -11.54 -6.34 7.99
C HIS A 49 -11.84 -4.96 8.58
N PRO A 50 -12.65 -4.86 9.64
CA PRO A 50 -13.04 -3.58 10.23
C PRO A 50 -11.84 -2.81 10.81
N GLU A 51 -10.75 -3.50 11.17
CA GLU A 51 -9.54 -2.87 11.70
C GLU A 51 -8.55 -2.41 10.61
N THR A 52 -8.79 -2.75 9.34
CA THR A 52 -7.93 -2.29 8.24
C THR A 52 -8.04 -0.78 8.16
N LYS A 53 -6.91 -0.13 8.41
CA LYS A 53 -6.81 1.33 8.49
C LYS A 53 -7.04 1.95 7.13
N HIS A 54 -7.32 3.25 7.11
CA HIS A 54 -7.61 3.96 5.87
C HIS A 54 -6.43 4.03 4.89
N VAL A 55 -5.21 3.76 5.36
CA VAL A 55 -3.99 3.57 4.54
C VAL A 55 -3.77 2.15 4.04
N GLY A 56 -4.69 1.21 4.31
CA GLY A 56 -4.57 -0.19 3.88
C GLY A 56 -3.64 -1.03 4.73
N VAL A 57 -3.24 -0.51 5.90
CA VAL A 57 -2.42 -1.23 6.88
C VAL A 57 -3.34 -1.93 7.87
N LEU A 58 -2.94 -3.13 8.26
CA LEU A 58 -3.60 -3.95 9.26
C LEU A 58 -2.54 -4.56 10.17
N TYR A 59 -2.74 -4.47 11.48
CA TYR A 59 -1.95 -5.22 12.44
C TYR A 59 -2.41 -6.68 12.37
N ARG A 60 -1.48 -7.63 12.19
CA ARG A 60 -1.76 -9.06 12.01
C ARG A 60 -2.65 -9.55 13.14
N PRO A 61 -3.94 -9.84 12.88
CA PRO A 61 -4.84 -10.29 13.92
C PRO A 61 -4.49 -11.72 14.30
N ASN A 62 -4.30 -11.99 15.58
CA ASN A 62 -4.06 -13.35 16.08
C ASN A 62 -5.21 -14.30 15.74
N GLU A 63 -6.42 -13.76 15.53
CA GLU A 63 -7.66 -14.47 15.20
C GLU A 63 -7.67 -15.05 13.77
N TRP A 64 -6.79 -14.59 12.87
CA TRP A 64 -6.71 -15.16 11.51
C TRP A 64 -6.27 -16.62 11.50
N ASN A 65 -5.55 -17.02 12.54
CA ASN A 65 -5.10 -18.40 12.72
C ASN A 65 -6.28 -19.35 12.93
N ASP A 66 -7.37 -18.88 13.54
CA ASP A 66 -8.56 -19.67 13.82
C ASP A 66 -9.42 -19.87 12.56
N VAL A 67 -9.30 -18.96 11.57
CA VAL A 67 -10.08 -18.99 10.31
C VAL A 67 -9.43 -19.88 9.24
N PHE A 68 -8.10 -20.03 9.25
CA PHE A 68 -7.33 -20.68 8.18
C PHE A 68 -6.47 -21.87 8.65
N GLY A 69 -6.81 -22.50 9.77
CA GLY A 69 -6.18 -23.76 10.19
C GLY A 69 -4.76 -23.63 10.77
N GLY A 70 -4.44 -22.48 11.37
CA GLY A 70 -3.24 -22.29 12.20
C GLY A 70 -2.23 -21.26 11.69
N THR A 71 -1.30 -20.89 12.58
CA THR A 71 -0.29 -19.83 12.39
C THR A 71 0.67 -20.04 11.23
N SER A 72 1.11 -21.28 11.02
CA SER A 72 2.07 -21.64 9.96
C SER A 72 1.45 -21.55 8.56
N HIS A 73 0.20 -21.99 8.41
CA HIS A 73 -0.52 -21.95 7.14
C HIS A 73 -0.80 -20.51 6.71
N VAL A 74 -1.32 -19.67 7.62
CA VAL A 74 -1.52 -18.24 7.37
C VAL A 74 -0.20 -17.54 7.03
N GLY A 75 0.88 -17.86 7.75
CA GLY A 75 2.21 -17.32 7.45
C GLY A 75 2.63 -17.58 6.01
N ARG A 76 2.52 -18.84 5.56
CA ARG A 76 2.85 -19.24 4.18
C ARG A 76 1.98 -18.52 3.14
N LEU A 77 0.67 -18.38 3.39
CA LEU A 77 -0.22 -17.65 2.48
C LEU A 77 0.18 -16.17 2.36
N LEU A 78 0.53 -15.54 3.48
CA LEU A 78 1.00 -14.16 3.49
C LEU A 78 2.34 -14.01 2.74
N ASP A 79 3.28 -14.93 2.95
CA ASP A 79 4.56 -14.92 2.23
C ASP A 79 4.37 -15.08 0.72
N ASN A 80 3.46 -15.97 0.30
CA ASN A 80 3.11 -16.13 -1.11
C ASN A 80 2.47 -14.87 -1.70
N LEU A 81 1.50 -14.28 -0.99
CA LEU A 81 0.86 -13.02 -1.40
C LEU A 81 1.87 -11.87 -1.51
N GLN A 82 2.87 -11.83 -0.62
CA GLN A 82 3.99 -10.88 -0.71
C GLN A 82 4.86 -11.13 -1.93
N ALA A 83 5.22 -12.40 -2.20
CA ALA A 83 6.01 -12.77 -3.38
C ALA A 83 5.29 -12.39 -4.69
N LYS A 84 3.95 -12.46 -4.70
CA LYS A 84 3.09 -12.03 -5.82
C LYS A 84 2.76 -10.52 -5.81
N GLY A 85 3.36 -9.75 -4.91
CA GLY A 85 3.22 -8.29 -4.84
C GLY A 85 1.85 -7.77 -4.41
N LYS A 86 1.02 -8.60 -3.77
CA LYS A 86 -0.34 -8.22 -3.31
C LYS A 86 -0.35 -7.57 -1.94
N LEU A 87 0.70 -7.77 -1.17
CA LEU A 87 0.87 -7.16 0.14
C LEU A 87 2.35 -6.95 0.46
N ALA A 88 2.64 -6.13 1.47
CA ALA A 88 3.96 -6.01 2.08
C ALA A 88 3.85 -6.37 3.58
N LEU A 89 4.74 -7.23 4.05
CA LEU A 89 4.84 -7.61 5.45
C LEU A 89 6.03 -6.92 6.09
N ASP A 90 5.84 -6.35 7.27
CA ASP A 90 6.95 -5.93 8.13
C ASP A 90 6.61 -6.13 9.61
N GLY A 91 7.33 -7.03 10.27
CA GLY A 91 6.99 -7.49 11.61
C GLY A 91 5.56 -8.03 11.69
N TYR A 92 4.74 -7.41 12.52
CA TYR A 92 3.32 -7.76 12.68
C TYR A 92 2.39 -6.97 11.75
N TRP A 93 2.91 -6.10 10.88
CA TRP A 93 2.09 -5.26 10.02
C TRP A 93 1.94 -5.87 8.62
N VAL A 94 0.72 -5.81 8.10
CA VAL A 94 0.36 -6.15 6.73
C VAL A 94 -0.10 -4.88 6.04
N LEU A 95 0.55 -4.49 4.96
CA LEU A 95 0.10 -3.43 4.06
C LEU A 95 -0.49 -4.07 2.80
N ILE A 96 -1.75 -3.76 2.49
CA ILE A 96 -2.40 -4.19 1.26
C ILE A 96 -1.91 -3.30 0.12
N ARG A 97 -1.25 -3.89 -0.87
CA ARG A 97 -0.75 -3.16 -2.05
C ARG A 97 -1.88 -2.71 -2.95
N GLY A 98 -1.73 -1.55 -3.56
CA GLY A 98 -2.73 -0.96 -4.44
C GLY A 98 -3.92 -0.36 -3.69
N TRP A 99 -3.86 -0.27 -2.35
CA TRP A 99 -4.93 0.32 -1.56
C TRP A 99 -5.12 1.81 -1.87
N MET A 100 -4.03 2.57 -2.00
CA MET A 100 -4.10 3.99 -2.30
C MET A 100 -4.72 4.23 -3.69
N PRO A 101 -4.28 3.58 -4.79
CA PRO A 101 -4.91 3.70 -6.10
C PRO A 101 -6.38 3.29 -6.14
N THR A 102 -6.76 2.22 -5.44
CA THR A 102 -8.12 1.66 -5.54
C THR A 102 -9.12 2.37 -4.65
N ARG A 103 -8.71 2.91 -3.50
CA ARG A 103 -9.60 3.59 -2.53
C ARG A 103 -9.21 5.03 -2.29
N GLY A 104 -7.96 5.29 -1.95
CA GLY A 104 -7.45 6.62 -1.64
C GLY A 104 -7.69 7.63 -2.76
N PHE A 105 -7.14 7.36 -3.96
CA PHE A 105 -7.14 8.29 -5.10
C PHE A 105 -8.54 8.60 -5.62
N ARG A 106 -9.50 7.73 -5.30
CA ARG A 106 -10.89 7.88 -5.73
C ARG A 106 -11.73 8.65 -4.71
N GLN A 107 -11.31 8.76 -3.45
CA GLN A 107 -12.10 9.41 -2.41
C GLN A 107 -11.19 10.18 -1.42
N PRO A 108 -11.24 11.53 -1.40
CA PRO A 108 -10.43 12.36 -0.52
C PRO A 108 -10.56 12.03 0.98
N LYS A 109 -11.73 11.52 1.41
CA LYS A 109 -11.99 11.11 2.79
C LYS A 109 -11.04 9.99 3.27
N TYR A 110 -10.63 9.08 2.38
CA TYR A 110 -9.71 8.00 2.76
C TYR A 110 -8.30 8.53 3.01
N PHE A 111 -7.86 9.53 2.24
CA PHE A 111 -6.61 10.22 2.53
C PHE A 111 -6.68 10.94 3.88
N SER A 112 -7.66 11.82 4.09
CA SER A 112 -7.72 12.62 5.32
C SER A 112 -7.70 11.75 6.59
N SER A 113 -8.39 10.60 6.55
CA SER A 113 -8.49 9.70 7.68
C SER A 113 -7.28 8.76 7.80
N GLY A 114 -6.57 8.51 6.70
CA GLY A 114 -5.41 7.65 6.69
C GLY A 114 -4.13 8.35 7.17
N LEU A 115 -4.01 9.68 7.03
CA LEU A 115 -2.86 10.43 7.54
C LEU A 115 -2.62 10.16 9.03
N TYR A 116 -3.68 10.14 9.84
CA TYR A 116 -3.59 9.79 11.26
C TYR A 116 -2.96 8.40 11.48
N SER A 117 -3.34 7.42 10.66
CA SER A 117 -2.79 6.06 10.78
C SER A 117 -1.33 6.03 10.35
N LEU A 118 -0.97 6.76 9.29
CA LEU A 118 0.41 6.88 8.82
C LEU A 118 1.32 7.47 9.92
N VAL A 119 0.92 8.60 10.51
CA VAL A 119 1.68 9.34 11.53
C VAL A 119 1.84 8.53 12.82
N HIS A 120 0.78 7.85 13.28
CA HIS A 120 0.74 7.28 14.63
C HIS A 120 0.86 5.75 14.71
N GLN A 121 0.79 5.03 13.58
CA GLN A 121 0.70 3.56 13.58
C GLN A 121 1.68 2.89 12.61
N VAL A 122 2.13 3.59 11.57
CA VAL A 122 3.01 3.01 10.55
C VAL A 122 4.42 3.56 10.73
N ASP A 123 5.18 2.97 11.66
CA ASP A 123 6.57 3.38 11.92
C ASP A 123 7.58 2.69 10.99
N SER A 124 7.15 1.65 10.27
CA SER A 124 8.01 0.88 9.37
C SER A 124 8.49 1.73 8.19
N PRO A 125 9.80 1.93 8.01
CA PRO A 125 10.33 2.60 6.82
C PRO A 125 10.02 1.82 5.53
N LEU A 126 9.96 0.48 5.60
CA LEU A 126 9.59 -0.32 4.43
C LEU A 126 8.14 -0.03 4.01
N LEU A 127 7.20 -0.05 4.95
CA LEU A 127 5.80 0.19 4.62
C LEU A 127 5.57 1.64 4.16
N ARG A 128 6.22 2.61 4.81
CA ARG A 128 6.19 4.03 4.37
C ARG A 128 6.74 4.19 2.95
N MET A 129 7.84 3.54 2.60
CA MET A 129 8.40 3.54 1.24
C MET A 129 7.40 2.95 0.23
N VAL A 130 6.75 1.84 0.58
CA VAL A 130 5.75 1.21 -0.28
C VAL A 130 4.54 2.13 -0.48
N ILE A 131 4.02 2.78 0.56
CA ILE A 131 2.94 3.77 0.46
C ILE A 131 3.37 4.97 -0.39
N GLY A 132 4.57 5.49 -0.16
CA GLY A 132 5.15 6.58 -0.95
C GLY A 132 5.27 6.21 -2.43
N SER A 133 5.70 4.99 -2.73
CA SER A 133 5.76 4.48 -4.11
C SER A 133 4.39 4.44 -4.80
N GLU A 134 3.30 4.20 -4.05
CA GLU A 134 1.95 4.22 -4.61
C GLU A 134 1.52 5.65 -4.97
N LEU A 135 1.94 6.67 -4.20
CA LEU A 135 1.63 8.07 -4.47
C LEU A 135 2.18 8.57 -5.81
N LEU A 136 3.23 7.95 -6.36
CA LEU A 136 3.73 8.28 -7.70
C LEU A 136 2.71 7.97 -8.80
N GLY A 137 1.76 7.07 -8.54
CA GLY A 137 0.66 6.76 -9.47
C GLY A 137 -0.48 7.77 -9.43
N LEU A 138 -0.43 8.77 -8.53
CA LEU A 138 -1.46 9.79 -8.45
C LEU A 138 -1.30 10.79 -9.61
N ARG A 139 -2.31 10.85 -10.48
CA ARG A 139 -2.36 11.77 -11.63
C ARG A 139 -3.22 12.99 -11.31
N LEU A 140 -2.60 14.16 -11.23
CA LEU A 140 -3.27 15.45 -11.03
C LEU A 140 -2.96 16.47 -12.13
N CYS A 141 -2.05 16.17 -13.06
CA CYS A 141 -1.60 17.10 -14.10
C CYS A 141 -2.72 17.63 -15.01
N ASP A 142 -3.82 16.89 -15.17
CA ASP A 142 -4.95 17.28 -16.02
C ASP A 142 -6.03 18.06 -15.27
N GLN A 143 -5.89 18.25 -13.96
CA GLN A 143 -6.90 18.94 -13.14
C GLN A 143 -6.66 20.45 -13.16
N THR A 144 -7.74 21.22 -13.27
CA THR A 144 -7.65 22.68 -13.14
C THR A 144 -7.42 23.08 -11.67
N PRO A 145 -6.87 24.27 -11.39
CA PRO A 145 -6.74 24.76 -10.01
C PRO A 145 -8.07 24.73 -9.23
N ALA A 146 -9.17 25.10 -9.89
CA ALA A 146 -10.51 25.07 -9.28
C ALA A 146 -10.98 23.64 -8.93
N ASP A 147 -10.56 22.63 -9.68
CA ASP A 147 -10.89 21.23 -9.39
C ASP A 147 -10.09 20.70 -8.20
N LEU A 148 -8.80 21.06 -8.13
CA LEU A 148 -7.91 20.72 -7.03
C LEU A 148 -8.40 21.33 -5.70
N GLU A 149 -8.84 22.59 -5.73
CA GLU A 149 -9.42 23.26 -4.56
C GLU A 149 -10.70 22.58 -4.07
N LYS A 150 -11.57 22.14 -4.98
CA LYS A 150 -12.83 21.48 -4.64
C LYS A 150 -12.63 20.09 -4.02
N ASN A 151 -11.68 19.31 -4.53
CA ASN A 151 -11.48 17.93 -4.08
C ASN A 151 -10.39 17.77 -3.00
N ARG A 152 -9.58 18.81 -2.75
CA ARG A 152 -8.45 18.83 -1.78
C ARG A 152 -7.46 17.68 -1.93
N MET A 153 -7.46 17.00 -3.08
CA MET A 153 -6.65 15.80 -3.29
C MET A 153 -5.15 16.13 -3.21
N TYR A 154 -4.75 17.22 -3.85
CA TYR A 154 -3.37 17.69 -3.80
C TYR A 154 -2.91 18.04 -2.40
N GLN A 155 -3.76 18.71 -1.61
CA GLN A 155 -3.45 19.05 -0.22
C GLN A 155 -3.15 17.79 0.60
N TYR A 156 -4.05 16.79 0.55
CA TYR A 156 -3.81 15.57 1.32
C TYR A 156 -2.63 14.75 0.78
N ALA A 157 -2.43 14.70 -0.54
CA ALA A 157 -1.24 14.07 -1.10
C ALA A 157 0.04 14.74 -0.62
N SER A 158 0.04 16.08 -0.49
CA SER A 158 1.16 16.84 0.04
C SER A 158 1.43 16.49 1.50
N GLU A 159 0.40 16.45 2.34
CA GLU A 159 0.53 16.08 3.76
C GLU A 159 1.09 14.65 3.93
N TYR A 160 0.63 13.69 3.12
CA TYR A 160 1.18 12.34 3.09
C TYR A 160 2.64 12.30 2.65
N TRP A 161 2.95 13.04 1.58
CA TRP A 161 4.27 13.03 0.99
C TRP A 161 5.31 13.61 1.94
N GLU A 162 4.97 14.74 2.57
CA GLU A 162 5.80 15.40 3.57
C GLU A 162 5.99 14.52 4.80
N GLU A 163 4.94 13.84 5.27
CA GLU A 163 5.04 12.89 6.39
C GLU A 163 5.96 11.69 6.07
N ILE A 164 5.95 11.19 4.84
CA ILE A 164 6.79 10.05 4.45
C ILE A 164 8.24 10.47 4.21
N THR A 165 8.44 11.57 3.48
CA THR A 165 9.75 11.93 2.92
C THR A 165 10.45 13.06 3.67
N GLY A 166 9.71 13.88 4.41
CA GLY A 166 10.19 15.15 4.98
C GLY A 166 10.38 16.26 3.94
N CYS A 167 9.93 16.05 2.69
CA CYS A 167 10.09 16.98 1.59
C CYS A 167 8.73 17.47 1.08
N PRO A 168 8.65 18.69 0.51
CA PRO A 168 7.44 19.17 -0.13
C PRO A 168 7.11 18.31 -1.35
N LEU A 169 5.81 18.11 -1.60
CA LEU A 169 5.35 17.46 -2.82
C LEU A 169 5.56 18.40 -4.02
N ILE A 170 5.90 17.82 -5.17
CA ILE A 170 6.02 18.55 -6.44
C ILE A 170 4.69 19.20 -6.84
N PRO A 171 4.69 20.26 -7.67
CA PRO A 171 3.46 20.89 -8.14
C PRO A 171 2.49 19.88 -8.80
N ALA A 172 1.18 20.06 -8.57
CA ALA A 172 0.13 19.19 -9.13
C ALA A 172 0.21 19.01 -10.65
N SER A 173 0.61 20.06 -11.37
CA SER A 173 0.82 20.05 -12.83
C SER A 173 1.88 19.04 -13.29
N SER A 174 2.81 18.69 -12.41
CA SER A 174 3.91 17.76 -12.67
C SER A 174 3.60 16.33 -12.24
N MET A 175 2.44 16.09 -11.60
CA MET A 175 2.00 14.76 -11.16
C MET A 175 1.27 14.02 -12.29
N THR A 176 2.05 13.37 -13.16
CA THR A 176 1.54 12.67 -14.36
C THR A 176 0.92 11.30 -14.09
N GLY A 177 1.28 10.68 -12.96
CA GLY A 177 0.91 9.29 -12.65
C GLY A 177 1.60 8.24 -13.53
N ASP A 178 2.56 8.63 -14.38
CA ASP A 178 3.30 7.70 -15.23
C ASP A 178 4.38 6.97 -14.43
N LEU A 179 4.13 5.70 -14.09
CA LEU A 179 5.07 4.88 -13.32
C LEU A 179 6.29 4.41 -14.13
N LEU A 180 6.26 4.46 -15.47
CA LEU A 180 7.43 4.15 -16.30
C LEU A 180 8.40 5.33 -16.36
N ARG A 181 7.88 6.56 -16.20
CA ARG A 181 8.65 7.81 -16.18
C ARG A 181 8.19 8.70 -15.03
N PRO A 182 8.35 8.24 -13.78
CA PRO A 182 7.95 9.04 -12.63
C PRO A 182 8.84 10.29 -12.54
N PRO A 183 8.33 11.39 -11.95
CA PRO A 183 9.15 12.58 -11.71
C PRO A 183 10.40 12.24 -10.87
N GLU A 184 11.59 12.60 -11.39
CA GLU A 184 12.87 12.29 -10.74
C GLU A 184 12.95 12.86 -9.32
N GLU A 185 12.47 14.08 -9.12
CA GLU A 185 12.41 14.75 -7.82
C GLU A 185 11.65 13.92 -6.77
N MET A 186 10.55 13.25 -7.15
CA MET A 186 9.81 12.38 -6.24
C MET A 186 10.57 11.09 -5.93
N LEU A 187 11.33 10.55 -6.88
CA LEU A 187 12.19 9.39 -6.62
C LEU A 187 13.31 9.76 -5.64
N ASP A 188 13.93 10.92 -5.82
CA ASP A 188 15.01 11.40 -4.96
C ASP A 188 14.51 11.67 -3.53
N HIS A 189 13.33 12.26 -3.38
CA HIS A 189 12.66 12.41 -2.08
C HIS A 189 12.44 11.05 -1.38
N LEU A 190 12.00 10.01 -2.11
CA LEU A 190 11.90 8.67 -1.55
C LEU A 190 13.29 8.09 -1.19
N ALA A 191 14.32 8.37 -1.96
CA ALA A 191 15.67 7.89 -1.67
C ALA A 191 16.32 8.53 -0.43
N VAL A 192 15.83 9.70 -0.01
CA VAL A 192 16.31 10.42 1.19
C VAL A 192 15.37 10.38 2.38
N MET A 193 14.23 9.68 2.27
CA MET A 193 13.25 9.59 3.35
C MET A 193 13.88 9.00 4.64
N PRO A 194 13.36 9.34 5.83
CA PRO A 194 13.80 8.73 7.08
C PRO A 194 13.75 7.20 7.01
N GLY A 195 14.90 6.54 7.25
CA GLY A 195 15.02 5.08 7.18
C GLY A 195 15.06 4.49 5.76
N ALA A 196 15.33 5.29 4.72
CA ALA A 196 15.44 4.84 3.33
C ALA A 196 16.41 3.66 3.14
N GLU A 197 17.53 3.61 3.87
CA GLU A 197 18.48 2.49 3.79
C GLU A 197 17.86 1.18 4.31
N THR A 198 17.10 1.24 5.40
CA THR A 198 16.36 0.11 5.97
C THR A 198 15.28 -0.36 5.01
N ALA A 199 14.53 0.58 4.42
CA ALA A 199 13.55 0.27 3.39
C ALA A 199 14.22 -0.41 2.18
N PHE A 200 15.35 0.11 1.69
CA PHE A 200 16.10 -0.47 0.57
C PHE A 200 16.58 -1.91 0.86
N LYS A 201 17.08 -2.18 2.07
CA LYS A 201 17.39 -3.56 2.52
C LYS A 201 16.15 -4.45 2.48
N GLY A 202 15.02 -3.97 3.02
CA GLY A 202 13.76 -4.70 3.05
C GLY A 202 13.16 -4.97 1.66
N LEU A 203 13.29 -4.02 0.73
CA LEU A 203 12.89 -4.20 -0.67
C LEU A 203 13.76 -5.24 -1.36
N THR A 204 15.08 -5.17 -1.15
CA THR A 204 16.04 -6.12 -1.74
C THR A 204 15.82 -7.53 -1.23
N SER A 205 15.58 -7.71 0.08
CA SER A 205 15.32 -9.04 0.66
C SER A 205 14.01 -9.68 0.16
N ARG A 206 13.11 -8.88 -0.41
CA ARG A 206 11.83 -9.31 -1.00
C ARG A 206 11.88 -9.34 -2.52
N SER A 207 13.08 -9.28 -3.11
CA SER A 207 13.27 -9.22 -4.56
C SER A 207 12.40 -8.14 -5.24
N TRP A 208 12.11 -7.05 -4.52
CA TRP A 208 11.29 -5.94 -5.00
C TRP A 208 9.87 -6.32 -5.43
N SER A 209 9.32 -7.43 -4.93
CA SER A 209 7.96 -7.87 -5.24
C SER A 209 6.89 -6.90 -4.74
N VAL A 210 7.20 -6.11 -3.70
CA VAL A 210 6.28 -5.19 -3.03
C VAL A 210 6.23 -3.79 -3.67
N ILE A 211 6.92 -3.57 -4.79
CA ILE A 211 6.87 -2.34 -5.59
C ILE A 211 6.24 -2.67 -6.93
N ASP A 212 5.50 -1.72 -7.49
CA ASP A 212 4.85 -1.91 -8.79
C ASP A 212 5.91 -2.14 -9.86
N GLU A 213 5.68 -3.10 -10.75
CA GLU A 213 6.66 -3.55 -11.74
C GLU A 213 7.22 -2.39 -12.58
N PRO A 214 6.40 -1.46 -13.12
CA PRO A 214 6.89 -0.32 -13.91
C PRO A 214 7.82 0.60 -13.11
N LEU A 215 7.61 0.71 -11.80
CA LEU A 215 8.34 1.61 -10.91
C LEU A 215 9.63 0.99 -10.35
N ARG A 216 9.79 -0.34 -10.44
CA ARG A 216 10.92 -1.05 -9.84
C ARG A 216 12.27 -0.50 -10.32
N ALA A 217 12.49 -0.45 -11.63
CA ALA A 217 13.79 -0.04 -12.18
C ALA A 217 14.13 1.45 -11.90
N PRO A 218 13.21 2.42 -12.09
CA PRO A 218 13.45 3.81 -11.70
C PRO A 218 13.80 3.97 -10.20
N LEU A 219 13.02 3.36 -9.30
CA LEU A 219 13.24 3.47 -7.86
C LEU A 219 14.51 2.77 -7.41
N GLN A 220 14.83 1.60 -7.99
CA GLN A 220 16.10 0.91 -7.77
C GLN A 220 17.29 1.79 -8.11
N ARG A 221 17.23 2.50 -9.25
CA ARG A 221 18.33 3.38 -9.69
C ARG A 221 18.58 4.52 -8.70
N SER A 222 17.53 5.20 -8.26
CA SER A 222 17.65 6.30 -7.30
C SER A 222 18.13 5.82 -5.92
N LEU A 223 17.67 4.65 -5.45
CA LEU A 223 18.17 4.08 -4.19
C LEU A 223 19.61 3.54 -4.31
N LEU A 224 20.01 3.00 -5.47
CA LEU A 224 21.36 2.52 -5.71
C LEU A 224 22.38 3.64 -5.87
N SER A 225 22.02 4.77 -6.50
CA SER A 225 22.92 5.93 -6.54
C SER A 225 23.24 6.46 -5.14
N ARG A 226 22.34 6.24 -4.18
CA ARG A 226 22.51 6.67 -2.80
C ARG A 226 23.19 5.64 -1.90
N PHE A 227 22.85 4.35 -2.04
CA PHE A 227 23.28 3.29 -1.12
C PHE A 227 24.16 2.20 -1.76
N GLY A 228 24.32 2.21 -3.08
CA GLY A 228 25.04 1.20 -3.85
C GLY A 228 26.54 1.16 -3.56
N ASP A 229 27.15 2.30 -3.24
CA ASP A 229 28.60 2.38 -3.00
C ASP A 229 29.04 1.65 -1.71
N ASN A 230 28.14 1.44 -0.75
CA ASN A 230 28.48 0.79 0.51
C ASN A 230 28.45 -0.76 0.46
N ARG A 231 28.17 -1.39 -0.69
CA ARG A 231 28.10 -2.88 -0.78
C ARG A 231 28.78 -3.53 -1.99
N PHE A 232 29.27 -2.78 -2.98
CA PHE A 232 29.95 -3.37 -4.16
C PHE A 232 31.48 -3.22 -4.17
N GLY A 233 32.08 -2.62 -3.13
CA GLY A 233 33.53 -2.52 -2.96
C GLY A 233 34.30 -3.84 -2.78
N HIS A 234 33.62 -4.98 -2.72
CA HIS A 234 34.25 -6.31 -2.55
C HIS A 234 34.01 -7.29 -3.70
N LEU A 235 33.32 -6.91 -4.78
CA LEU A 235 33.04 -7.84 -5.90
C LEU A 235 33.81 -7.54 -7.20
N ASN A 236 34.59 -6.46 -7.26
CA ASN A 236 35.43 -6.11 -8.43
C ASN A 236 36.94 -6.35 -8.25
N SER A 237 37.39 -7.04 -7.20
CA SER A 237 38.83 -7.32 -6.95
C SER A 237 39.31 -8.71 -7.41
N THR A 238 38.52 -9.46 -8.20
CA THR A 238 38.98 -10.74 -8.75
C THR A 238 38.49 -10.90 -10.18
N ARG A 239 39.23 -10.31 -11.12
CA ARG A 239 39.56 -10.84 -12.45
C ARG A 239 40.23 -9.75 -13.30
N LEU A 240 41.49 -9.48 -13.02
CA LEU A 240 42.50 -9.14 -14.02
C LEU A 240 43.83 -9.73 -13.51
N GLY A 241 44.16 -10.89 -14.05
CA GLY A 241 45.33 -11.71 -13.78
C GLY A 241 45.27 -12.92 -14.69
#